data_AF-A0A517XRT0-F1
#
_entry.id   AF-A0A517XRT0-F1
#
_cell.length_a   1.000
_cell.length_b   1.000
_cell.length_c   1.000
_cell.angle_alpha   90.00
_cell.angle_beta   90.00
_cell.angle_gamma   90.00
#
_symmetry.space_group_name_H-M   'P 1'
#
loop_
_entity.id
_entity.type
_entity.pdbx_description
1 polymer ?
#
loop_
_entity_poly.entity_id
_entity_poly.type
_entity_poly.pdbx_seq_one_letter_code
_entity_poly.pdbx_strand_id
1 'polypeptide(L)'
;MPQMPKRVKFRKGQRGVTKGIVAQRKYAGYIKGNAHRGNYVAYGDFGLQSLEGGWLSAECIESGRITMTRFVSGEGRYYIRVFPHKPVTAIPAETRMGKGKGEPEYWAAVVRSGQVMFEIGGLPESAARDCLARVAYKMPFKCRFVTRRPNV
;
A
#
# COMPACT_ATOMS: atom_id res chain seq x y z
N MET A 1 -3.57 -9.72 12.48
CA MET A 1 -3.67 -10.51 11.22
C MET A 1 -3.72 -9.54 10.05
N PRO A 2 -3.05 -9.84 8.92
CA PRO A 2 -3.13 -9.02 7.72
C PRO A 2 -4.57 -8.85 7.26
N GLN A 3 -4.96 -7.64 6.86
CA GLN A 3 -6.33 -7.38 6.41
C GLN A 3 -6.64 -8.16 5.12
N MET A 4 -7.88 -8.65 5.01
CA MET A 4 -8.38 -9.30 3.79
C MET A 4 -9.87 -8.99 3.58
N PRO A 5 -10.39 -9.08 2.34
CA PRO A 5 -11.81 -8.89 2.08
C PRO A 5 -12.63 -10.05 2.67
N LYS A 6 -13.73 -9.72 3.37
CA LYS A 6 -14.63 -10.72 3.96
C LYS A 6 -15.28 -11.64 2.92
N ARG A 7 -15.65 -11.10 1.76
CA ARG A 7 -16.28 -11.84 0.66
C ARG A 7 -15.87 -11.22 -0.67
N VAL A 8 -15.51 -12.05 -1.65
CA VAL A 8 -15.21 -11.61 -3.01
C VAL A 8 -16.08 -12.36 -4.01
N LYS A 9 -16.46 -11.67 -5.10
CA LYS A 9 -17.20 -12.29 -6.21
C LYS A 9 -16.33 -13.33 -6.94
N PHE A 10 -15.07 -12.98 -7.19
CA PHE A 10 -14.10 -13.84 -7.89
C PHE A 10 -12.83 -13.99 -7.06
N ARG A 11 -12.47 -15.23 -6.75
CA ARG A 11 -11.28 -15.54 -5.94
C ARG A 11 -9.98 -15.46 -6.73
N LYS A 12 -10.00 -15.71 -8.04
CA LYS A 12 -8.81 -15.81 -8.90
C LYS A 12 -8.77 -14.70 -9.97
N GLY A 13 -8.52 -13.46 -9.57
CA GLY A 13 -8.44 -12.31 -10.48
C GLY A 13 -7.16 -12.27 -11.33
N GLN A 14 -7.22 -11.72 -12.54
CA GLN A 14 -6.02 -11.48 -13.35
C GLN A 14 -5.06 -10.52 -12.61
N ARG A 15 -3.75 -10.76 -12.76
CA ARG A 15 -2.72 -9.94 -12.11
C ARG A 15 -2.72 -8.51 -12.61
N GLY A 16 -3.08 -8.25 -13.86
CA GLY A 16 -3.18 -6.89 -14.41
C GLY A 16 -1.86 -6.11 -14.28
N VAL A 17 -1.01 -6.20 -15.30
CA VAL A 17 0.20 -5.38 -15.44
C VAL A 17 -0.09 -4.34 -16.49
N THR A 18 0.21 -3.07 -16.24
CA THR A 18 0.05 -2.06 -17.30
C THR A 18 1.39 -1.93 -18.04
N LYS A 19 1.44 -2.28 -19.33
CA LYS A 19 2.63 -2.12 -20.18
C LYS A 19 3.05 -0.64 -20.25
N GLY A 20 4.32 -0.31 -19.96
CA GLY A 20 4.93 0.97 -20.29
C GLY A 20 6.28 1.25 -19.60
N ILE A 21 7.35 1.29 -20.40
CA ILE A 21 8.64 2.01 -20.26
C ILE A 21 9.03 2.32 -18.80
N VAL A 22 9.53 1.38 -17.99
CA VAL A 22 10.92 0.93 -17.94
C VAL A 22 10.89 -0.39 -17.17
N ALA A 23 11.09 -1.50 -17.88
CA ALA A 23 11.22 -2.82 -17.29
C ALA A 23 12.64 -3.00 -16.72
N GLN A 24 12.93 -2.40 -15.56
CA GLN A 24 14.17 -2.73 -14.83
C GLN A 24 13.94 -3.62 -13.60
N ARG A 25 12.68 -3.87 -13.20
CA ARG A 25 12.35 -4.91 -12.21
C ARG A 25 11.44 -5.94 -12.86
N LYS A 26 12.05 -7.08 -13.26
CA LYS A 26 11.40 -8.24 -13.87
C LYS A 26 10.38 -8.94 -12.96
N TYR A 27 10.19 -8.48 -11.72
CA TYR A 27 9.35 -9.14 -10.72
C TYR A 27 8.37 -8.12 -10.12
N ALA A 28 7.07 -8.41 -10.31
CA ALA A 28 5.90 -7.80 -9.68
C ALA A 28 5.47 -6.37 -10.07
N GLY A 29 4.30 -6.28 -10.73
CA GLY A 29 3.30 -5.27 -10.34
C GLY A 29 3.50 -3.82 -10.79
N TYR A 30 4.25 -3.52 -11.85
CA TYR A 30 4.33 -2.15 -12.38
C TYR A 30 2.93 -1.60 -12.72
N ILE A 31 2.56 -0.50 -12.07
CA ILE A 31 1.30 0.22 -12.28
C ILE A 31 1.60 1.52 -13.01
N LYS A 32 1.09 1.66 -14.24
CA LYS A 32 1.26 2.86 -15.04
C LYS A 32 0.38 4.00 -14.52
N GLY A 33 0.90 5.22 -14.59
CA GLY A 33 0.15 6.46 -14.41
C GLY A 33 0.01 6.91 -12.96
N ASN A 34 -0.35 8.18 -12.81
CA ASN A 34 -0.46 8.85 -11.53
C ASN A 34 -1.81 8.58 -10.87
N ALA A 35 -1.86 8.75 -9.55
CA ALA A 35 -3.08 8.68 -8.77
C ALA A 35 -3.97 9.91 -9.05
N HIS A 36 -5.13 9.67 -9.63
CA HIS A 36 -6.17 10.70 -9.79
C HIS A 36 -7.06 10.83 -8.54
N ARG A 37 -7.07 9.81 -7.67
CA ARG A 37 -7.85 9.77 -6.43
C ARG A 37 -6.95 9.41 -5.26
N GLY A 38 -7.31 9.89 -4.07
CA GLY A 38 -6.53 9.62 -2.85
C GLY A 38 -5.10 10.14 -2.94
N ASN A 39 -4.88 11.25 -3.66
CA ASN A 39 -3.59 11.86 -3.91
C ASN A 39 -3.30 13.06 -3.00
N TYR A 40 -4.15 13.30 -2.00
CA TYR A 40 -4.02 14.32 -0.97
C TYR A 40 -4.38 13.73 0.40
N VAL A 41 -3.92 14.38 1.47
CA VAL A 41 -4.26 14.04 2.85
C VAL A 41 -5.68 14.53 3.14
N ALA A 42 -6.61 13.63 3.48
CA ALA A 42 -8.03 14.01 3.67
C ALA A 42 -8.52 13.95 5.11
N TYR A 43 -7.97 13.05 5.93
CA TYR A 43 -8.40 12.84 7.31
C TYR A 43 -7.40 13.42 8.31
N GLY A 44 -6.14 13.02 8.21
CA GLY A 44 -5.07 13.49 9.09
C GLY A 44 -4.53 14.88 8.74
N ASP A 45 -3.44 15.23 9.40
CA ASP A 45 -2.66 16.45 9.18
C ASP A 45 -1.44 16.17 8.29
N PHE A 46 -0.92 14.95 8.37
CA PHE A 46 0.25 14.46 7.64
C PHE A 46 -0.04 13.14 6.95
N GLY A 47 0.68 12.84 5.88
CA GLY A 47 0.53 11.59 5.15
C GLY A 47 1.80 11.06 4.51
N LEU A 48 1.78 9.77 4.21
CA LEU A 48 2.81 9.09 3.44
C LEU A 48 2.31 8.82 2.02
N GLN A 49 2.91 9.49 1.06
CA GLN A 49 2.57 9.39 -0.35
C GLN A 49 3.57 8.51 -1.10
N SER A 50 3.08 7.61 -1.95
CA SER A 50 3.95 6.82 -2.83
C SER A 50 4.51 7.67 -3.96
N LEU A 51 5.79 7.47 -4.31
CA LEU A 51 6.42 8.03 -5.50
C LEU A 51 6.39 7.06 -6.68
N GLU A 52 6.20 5.77 -6.44
CA GLU A 52 6.18 4.73 -7.48
C GLU A 52 4.86 3.95 -7.48
N GLY A 53 4.54 3.34 -8.62
CA GLY A 53 3.38 2.45 -8.74
C GLY A 53 3.77 1.00 -8.44
N GLY A 54 2.97 0.28 -7.67
CA GLY A 54 3.28 -1.08 -7.27
C GLY A 54 2.14 -1.79 -6.55
N TRP A 55 2.40 -3.03 -6.15
CA TRP A 55 1.52 -3.77 -5.25
C TRP A 55 2.04 -3.68 -3.82
N LEU A 56 1.16 -3.35 -2.90
CA LEU A 56 1.45 -3.30 -1.47
C LEU A 56 0.76 -4.49 -0.80
N SER A 57 1.53 -5.43 -0.27
CA SER A 57 0.98 -6.62 0.39
C SER A 57 0.22 -6.25 1.67
N ALA A 58 -0.75 -7.07 2.05
CA ALA A 58 -1.48 -6.92 3.31
C ALA A 58 -0.55 -6.93 4.54
N GLU A 59 0.56 -7.67 4.46
CA GLU A 59 1.60 -7.72 5.49
C GLU A 59 2.39 -6.41 5.60
N CYS A 60 2.74 -5.78 4.48
CA CYS A 60 3.37 -4.45 4.49
C CYS A 60 2.42 -3.41 5.10
N ILE A 61 1.12 -3.47 4.78
CA ILE A 61 0.11 -2.59 5.38
C ILE A 61 0.06 -2.79 6.90
N GLU A 62 0.07 -4.02 7.37
CA GLU A 62 0.03 -4.35 8.79
C GLU A 62 1.34 -3.93 9.52
N SER A 63 2.50 -4.13 8.90
CA SER A 63 3.79 -3.65 9.40
C SER A 63 3.81 -2.13 9.56
N GLY A 64 3.22 -1.41 8.60
CA GLY A 64 2.99 0.03 8.69
C GLY A 64 2.07 0.39 9.87
N ARG A 65 0.91 -0.26 9.98
CA ARG A 65 -0.05 -0.05 11.07
C ARG A 65 0.56 -0.26 12.45
N ILE A 66 1.30 -1.35 12.66
CA ILE A 66 1.98 -1.64 13.94
C ILE A 66 2.96 -0.52 14.29
N THR A 67 3.70 -0.02 13.31
CA THR A 67 4.63 1.11 13.49
C THR A 67 3.89 2.36 13.92
N MET A 68 2.80 2.71 13.22
CA MET A 68 1.99 3.89 13.55
C MET A 68 1.35 3.77 14.93
N THR A 69 0.82 2.59 15.28
CA THR A 69 0.20 2.34 16.59
C THR A 69 1.19 2.58 17.73
N ARG A 70 2.44 2.13 17.59
CA ARG A 70 3.50 2.33 18.59
C ARG A 70 3.91 3.80 18.77
N PHE A 71 3.85 4.59 17.71
CA PHE A 71 4.17 6.02 17.76
C PHE A 71 3.03 6.87 18.30
N VAL A 72 1.81 6.54 17.91
CA VAL A 72 0.64 7.35 18.21
C VAL A 72 0.18 7.19 19.67
N SER A 73 0.42 6.03 20.28
CA SER A 73 0.28 5.70 21.71
C SER A 73 -0.51 6.69 22.59
N GLY A 74 -1.79 6.91 22.26
CA GLY A 74 -2.77 7.65 23.06
C GLY A 74 -3.23 9.00 22.50
N GLU A 75 -2.32 9.84 21.99
CA GLU A 75 -2.62 11.28 21.76
C GLU A 75 -3.02 11.61 20.31
N GLY A 76 -2.79 10.71 19.36
CA GLY A 76 -3.10 10.93 17.95
C GLY A 76 -4.07 9.94 17.34
N ARG A 77 -4.35 10.14 16.05
CA ARG A 77 -5.12 9.21 15.22
C ARG A 77 -4.30 8.86 13.99
N TYR A 78 -4.41 7.61 13.54
CA TYR A 78 -3.85 7.19 12.27
C TYR A 78 -4.94 6.65 11.36
N TYR A 79 -4.72 6.80 10.06
CA TYR A 79 -5.62 6.31 9.01
C TYR A 79 -4.84 5.48 8.00
N ILE A 80 -5.40 4.35 7.62
CA ILE A 80 -4.91 3.54 6.51
C ILE A 80 -5.84 3.83 5.32
N ARG A 81 -5.29 4.40 4.25
CA ARG A 81 -6.03 4.82 3.05
C ARG A 81 -6.14 3.73 1.99
N VAL A 82 -5.38 2.65 2.14
CA VAL A 82 -5.26 1.55 1.20
C VAL A 82 -5.83 0.27 1.79
N PHE A 83 -6.56 -0.48 0.99
CA PHE A 83 -7.15 -1.75 1.40
C PHE A 83 -6.70 -2.87 0.45
N PRO A 84 -6.26 -4.03 0.97
CA PRO A 84 -5.79 -5.15 0.15
C PRO A 84 -6.96 -5.90 -0.48
N HIS A 85 -7.42 -5.43 -1.63
CA HIS A 85 -8.60 -5.95 -2.35
C HIS A 85 -8.24 -6.94 -3.48
N LYS A 86 -6.96 -7.09 -3.83
CA LYS A 86 -6.53 -7.89 -4.98
C LYS A 86 -5.95 -9.23 -4.52
N PRO A 87 -6.50 -10.38 -4.97
CA PRO A 87 -5.91 -11.67 -4.66
C PRO A 87 -4.68 -11.92 -5.54
N VAL A 88 -3.60 -12.39 -4.93
CA VAL A 88 -2.39 -12.86 -5.62
C VAL A 88 -2.30 -14.36 -5.46
N THR A 89 -2.26 -15.08 -6.59
CA THR A 89 -2.21 -16.55 -6.62
C THR A 89 -0.79 -17.05 -6.81
N ALA A 90 -0.43 -18.18 -6.19
CA ALA A 90 0.81 -18.89 -6.43
C ALA A 90 0.56 -20.38 -6.68
N ILE A 91 1.50 -21.00 -7.39
CA ILE A 91 1.53 -22.45 -7.62
C ILE A 91 2.62 -23.01 -6.69
N PRO A 92 2.40 -24.17 -6.03
CA PRO A 92 3.41 -24.77 -5.17
C PRO A 92 4.72 -25.05 -5.91
N ALA A 93 5.84 -24.86 -5.23
CA ALA A 93 7.19 -24.99 -5.82
C ALA A 93 7.46 -26.39 -6.41
N GLU A 94 6.84 -27.44 -5.86
CA GLU A 94 7.06 -28.84 -6.22
C GLU A 94 6.19 -29.34 -7.38
N THR A 95 5.48 -28.43 -8.07
CA THR A 95 4.57 -28.81 -9.16
C THR A 95 5.06 -28.32 -10.51
N ARG A 96 4.84 -29.13 -11.56
CA ARG A 96 5.13 -28.74 -12.95
C ARG A 96 4.14 -27.68 -13.43
N MET A 97 4.60 -26.87 -14.38
CA MET A 97 3.77 -25.88 -15.08
C MET A 97 2.57 -26.55 -15.79
N GLY A 98 1.42 -25.87 -15.80
CA GLY A 98 0.17 -26.41 -16.32
C GLY A 98 -0.89 -26.55 -15.22
N LYS A 99 -1.93 -27.36 -15.47
CA LYS A 99 -3.02 -27.67 -14.51
C LYS A 99 -3.90 -26.48 -14.06
N GLY A 100 -3.75 -25.33 -14.73
CA GLY A 100 -4.56 -24.14 -14.48
C GLY A 100 -3.92 -23.17 -13.47
N LYS A 101 -4.75 -22.32 -12.87
CA LYS A 101 -4.31 -21.23 -12.00
C LYS A 101 -4.31 -21.66 -10.54
N GLY A 102 -3.21 -21.37 -9.83
CA GLY A 102 -3.05 -21.68 -8.42
C GLY A 102 -4.05 -20.99 -7.49
N GLU A 103 -3.99 -21.35 -6.20
CA GLU A 103 -4.84 -20.77 -5.16
C GLU A 103 -4.37 -19.37 -4.75
N PRO A 104 -5.26 -18.49 -4.26
CA PRO A 104 -4.88 -17.22 -3.66
C PRO A 104 -3.99 -17.44 -2.43
N GLU A 105 -2.79 -16.89 -2.46
CA GLU A 105 -1.79 -16.99 -1.39
C GLU A 105 -1.89 -15.79 -0.45
N TYR A 106 -1.93 -14.59 -1.01
CA TYR A 106 -2.05 -13.35 -0.23
C TYR A 106 -2.87 -12.28 -0.95
N TRP A 107 -3.19 -11.22 -0.21
CA TRP A 107 -3.92 -10.06 -0.71
C TRP A 107 -3.00 -8.85 -0.81
N ALA A 108 -3.18 -8.06 -1.85
CA ALA A 108 -2.44 -6.83 -2.08
C ALA A 108 -3.36 -5.66 -2.43
N ALA A 109 -2.92 -4.46 -2.09
CA ALA A 109 -3.47 -3.22 -2.58
C ALA A 109 -2.70 -2.77 -3.83
N VAL A 110 -3.42 -2.29 -4.84
CA VAL A 110 -2.80 -1.63 -6.00
C VAL A 110 -2.57 -0.17 -5.64
N VAL A 111 -1.31 0.26 -5.68
CA VAL A 111 -0.90 1.63 -5.36
C VAL A 111 -0.34 2.29 -6.62
N ARG A 112 -0.77 3.54 -6.88
CA ARG A 112 -0.24 4.37 -7.97
C ARG A 112 0.72 5.42 -7.41
N SER A 113 1.60 5.93 -8.27
CA SER A 113 2.44 7.08 -7.92
C SER A 113 1.56 8.28 -7.58
N GLY A 114 1.89 8.99 -6.49
CA GLY A 114 1.11 10.10 -5.96
C GLY A 114 -0.03 9.68 -5.02
N GLN A 115 -0.26 8.38 -4.76
CA GLN A 115 -1.33 7.95 -3.85
C GLN A 115 -0.86 8.06 -2.38
N VAL A 116 -1.69 8.65 -1.52
CA VAL A 116 -1.50 8.70 -0.06
C VAL A 116 -1.98 7.39 0.54
N MET A 117 -1.10 6.70 1.27
CA MET A 117 -1.36 5.36 1.81
C MET A 117 -1.68 5.37 3.30
N PHE A 118 -1.02 6.24 4.05
CA PHE A 118 -1.17 6.38 5.49
C PHE A 118 -1.30 7.84 5.84
N GLU A 119 -2.08 8.15 6.86
CA GLU A 119 -2.22 9.50 7.41
C GLU A 119 -2.12 9.48 8.94
N ILE A 120 -1.64 10.57 9.50
CA ILE A 120 -1.52 10.81 10.94
C ILE A 120 -2.16 12.17 11.23
N GLY A 121 -2.95 12.24 12.30
CA GLY A 121 -3.48 13.51 12.82
C GLY A 121 -3.34 13.60 14.34
N GLY A 122 -3.30 14.83 14.85
CA GLY A 122 -3.19 15.10 16.29
C GLY A 122 -1.79 14.84 16.87
N LEU A 123 -0.74 14.86 16.05
CA LEU A 123 0.65 14.78 16.50
C LEU A 123 1.45 15.98 15.98
N PRO A 124 2.51 16.41 16.68
CA PRO A 124 3.42 17.43 16.17
C PRO A 124 4.14 16.92 14.91
N GLU A 125 4.52 17.85 14.02
CA GLU A 125 5.13 17.50 12.73
C GLU A 125 6.40 16.66 12.89
N SER A 126 7.24 16.96 13.88
CA SER A 126 8.47 16.20 14.17
C SER A 126 8.17 14.73 14.45
N ALA A 127 7.23 14.44 15.35
CA ALA A 127 6.83 13.07 15.69
C ALA A 127 6.16 12.36 14.50
N ALA A 128 5.32 13.06 13.74
CA ALA A 128 4.67 12.50 12.56
C ALA A 128 5.69 12.17 11.46
N ARG A 129 6.69 13.03 11.26
CA ARG A 129 7.77 12.83 10.29
C ARG A 129 8.61 11.61 10.63
N ASP A 130 9.01 11.45 11.89
CA ASP A 130 9.76 10.28 12.35
C ASP A 130 8.95 8.98 12.22
N CYS A 131 7.67 9.04 12.58
CA CYS A 131 6.76 7.91 12.43
C CYS A 131 6.66 7.47 10.97
N LEU A 132 6.33 8.41 10.08
CA LEU A 132 6.12 8.11 8.65
C LEU A 132 7.43 7.74 7.94
N ALA A 133 8.59 8.24 8.40
CA ALA A 133 9.89 7.78 7.92
C ALA A 133 10.11 6.29 8.26
N ARG A 134 9.81 5.85 9.48
CA ARG A 134 9.89 4.42 9.85
C ARG A 134 8.89 3.56 9.09
N VAL A 135 7.69 4.08 8.79
CA VAL A 135 6.72 3.40 7.93
C VAL A 135 7.26 3.30 6.49
N ALA A 136 7.92 4.34 5.97
CA ALA A 136 8.49 4.34 4.62
C ALA A 136 9.54 3.23 4.41
N TYR A 137 10.39 2.95 5.41
CA TYR A 137 11.36 1.85 5.35
C TYR A 137 10.71 0.46 5.25
N LYS A 138 9.43 0.33 5.61
CA LYS A 138 8.65 -0.91 5.50
C LYS A 138 7.91 -1.04 4.16
N MET A 139 7.94 0.02 3.34
CA MET A 139 7.28 0.03 2.04
C MET A 139 8.22 -0.53 0.96
N PRO A 140 7.70 -1.30 -0.02
CA PRO A 140 8.51 -1.88 -1.08
C PRO A 140 8.92 -0.88 -2.17
N PHE A 141 8.47 0.38 -2.06
CA PHE A 141 8.72 1.45 -3.03
C PHE A 141 8.98 2.79 -2.35
N LYS A 142 9.55 3.73 -3.11
CA LYS A 142 9.88 5.07 -2.60
C LYS A 142 8.63 5.82 -2.17
N CYS A 143 8.70 6.46 -1.02
CA CYS A 143 7.63 7.27 -0.45
C CYS A 143 8.15 8.67 -0.09
N ARG A 144 7.24 9.62 0.05
CA ARG A 144 7.52 10.95 0.61
C ARG A 144 6.51 11.34 1.68
N PHE A 145 6.95 12.14 2.62
CA PHE A 145 6.10 12.84 3.58
C PHE A 145 5.34 13.97 2.89
N VAL A 146 4.06 14.13 3.22
CA VAL A 146 3.21 15.21 2.73
C VAL A 146 2.40 15.81 3.87
N THR A 147 2.20 17.12 3.84
CA THR A 147 1.29 17.86 4.73
C THR A 147 -0.09 18.02 4.09
N ARG A 148 -1.11 18.23 4.92
CA ARG A 148 -2.44 18.60 4.44
C ARG A 148 -2.39 19.97 3.78
N ARG A 149 -2.98 20.08 2.58
CA ARG A 149 -3.12 21.37 1.91
C ARG A 149 -4.23 22.17 2.62
N PRO A 150 -4.03 23.46 2.89
CA PRO A 150 -5.13 24.31 3.30
C PRO A 150 -6.20 24.30 2.20
N ASN A 151 -7.46 24.14 2.60
CA ASN A 151 -8.58 24.29 1.66
C ASN A 151 -8.59 25.76 1.23
N VAL A 152 -8.30 26.01 -0.05
CA VAL A 152 -8.64 27.27 -0.71
C VAL A 152 -10.07 27.16 -1.20
#